data_AF-A0A8T6MQR8-F1
#
_entry.id   AF-A0A8T6MQR8-F1
#
_cell.length_a   1.000
_cell.length_b   1.000
_cell.length_c   1.000
_cell.angle_alpha   90.00
_cell.angle_beta   90.00
_cell.angle_gamma   90.00
#
_symmetry.space_group_name_H-M   'P 1'
#
loop_
_entity.id
_entity.type
_entity.pdbx_description
1 polymer ?
#
loop_
_entity_poly.entity_id
_entity_poly.type
_entity_poly.pdbx_seq_one_letter_code
_entity_poly.pdbx_strand_id
1 'polypeptide(L)'
;MSQDLPIIKKGSFYYLKDGPNELILEDRTKRGLTVREQTMDETYNVLADKGMIHDMDGIGHWVPIRWYYPKKDYDTAVDHAEKMEKKYTELRELTCPDDSD
;
A
#
# COMPACT_ATOMS: atom_id res chain seq x y z
N MET A 1 0.59 -18.21 8.83
CA MET A 1 1.20 -17.56 10.01
C MET A 1 1.24 -16.06 9.72
N SER A 2 0.23 -15.32 10.17
CA SER A 2 0.23 -13.86 10.09
C SER A 2 1.18 -13.37 11.17
N GLN A 3 2.44 -13.11 10.83
CA GLN A 3 3.36 -12.50 11.78
C GLN A 3 2.89 -11.06 11.99
N ASP A 4 2.34 -10.77 13.17
CA ASP A 4 2.08 -9.41 13.65
C ASP A 4 3.42 -8.68 13.81
N LEU A 5 3.92 -8.17 12.70
CA LEU A 5 5.12 -7.34 12.66
C LEU A 5 4.84 -6.00 13.35
N PRO A 6 5.81 -5.45 14.10
CA PRO A 6 5.65 -4.17 14.78
C PRO A 6 5.37 -3.06 13.77
N ILE A 7 4.27 -2.34 13.97
CA ILE A 7 3.91 -1.16 13.17
C ILE A 7 4.71 0.02 13.70
N ILE A 8 5.59 0.56 12.88
CA ILE A 8 6.42 1.74 13.21
C ILE A 8 5.77 3.05 12.77
N LYS A 9 4.99 3.03 11.70
CA LYS A 9 4.19 4.18 11.24
C LYS A 9 2.87 3.67 10.67
N LYS A 10 1.79 4.41 10.87
CA LYS A 10 0.47 4.08 10.30
C LYS A 10 -0.26 5.34 9.88
N GLY A 11 -0.98 5.23 8.78
CA GLY A 11 -1.96 6.21 8.33
C GLY A 11 -3.37 5.64 8.35
N SER A 12 -4.30 6.35 7.72
CA SER A 12 -5.66 5.86 7.50
C SER A 12 -5.65 4.73 6.47
N PHE A 13 -4.80 4.88 5.44
CA PHE A 13 -4.79 3.99 4.27
C PHE A 13 -3.57 3.07 4.17
N TYR A 14 -2.58 3.22 5.06
CA TYR A 14 -1.36 2.41 5.03
C TYR A 14 -0.88 1.96 6.41
N TYR A 15 -0.07 0.90 6.42
CA TYR A 15 0.77 0.50 7.55
C TYR A 15 2.22 0.33 7.12
N LEU A 16 3.14 0.98 7.82
CA LEU A 16 4.56 0.73 7.72
C LEU A 16 4.98 -0.13 8.91
N LYS A 17 5.44 -1.36 8.62
CA LYS A 17 5.85 -2.36 9.59
C LYS A 17 7.36 -2.55 9.53
N ASP A 18 7.99 -2.75 10.67
CA ASP A 18 9.38 -3.16 10.74
C ASP A 18 9.45 -4.69 10.65
N GLY A 19 9.91 -5.19 9.51
CA GLY A 19 10.25 -6.58 9.31
C GLY A 19 11.68 -6.90 9.80
N PRO A 20 12.07 -8.19 9.81
CA PRO A 20 13.40 -8.60 10.27
C PRO A 20 14.52 -8.00 9.42
N ASN A 21 14.39 -8.00 8.09
CA ASN A 21 15.42 -7.53 7.15
C ASN A 21 15.00 -6.27 6.37
N GLU A 22 13.72 -5.97 6.32
CA GLU A 22 13.11 -5.00 5.43
C GLU A 22 11.93 -4.29 6.11
N LEU A 23 11.61 -3.10 5.63
CA LEU A 23 10.43 -2.34 6.01
C LEU A 23 9.30 -2.71 5.07
N ILE A 24 8.14 -3.03 5.63
CA ILE A 24 6.99 -3.49 4.87
C ILE A 24 5.94 -2.41 4.88
N LEU A 25 5.75 -1.76 3.74
CA LEU A 25 4.65 -0.83 3.51
C LEU A 25 3.46 -1.62 2.98
N GLU A 26 2.35 -1.64 3.71
CA GLU A 26 1.11 -2.34 3.36
C GLU A 26 -0.01 -1.34 3.08
N ASP A 27 -0.63 -1.46 1.91
CA ASP A 27 -1.84 -0.71 1.55
C ASP A 27 -3.07 -1.36 2.21
N ARG A 28 -3.75 -0.58 3.05
CA ARG A 28 -4.95 -1.04 3.78
C ARG A 28 -6.23 -0.93 2.96
N THR A 29 -6.26 -0.13 1.90
CA THR A 29 -7.41 -0.04 0.99
C THR A 29 -7.63 -1.36 0.26
N LYS A 30 -6.57 -2.14 0.10
CA LYS A 30 -6.57 -3.47 -0.55
C LYS A 30 -6.80 -4.62 0.43
N ARG A 31 -7.33 -4.35 1.63
CA ARG A 31 -7.61 -5.39 2.64
C ARG A 31 -8.57 -6.44 2.08
N GLY A 32 -8.10 -7.68 1.98
CA GLY A 32 -8.88 -8.81 1.44
C GLY A 32 -8.40 -9.30 0.08
N LEU A 33 -7.51 -8.56 -0.59
CA LEU A 33 -6.82 -9.08 -1.77
C LEU A 33 -5.79 -10.14 -1.37
N THR A 34 -5.85 -11.27 -2.06
CA THR A 34 -4.83 -12.33 -1.94
C THR A 34 -3.62 -11.93 -2.78
N VAL A 35 -2.44 -11.94 -2.16
CA VAL A 35 -1.17 -11.81 -2.87
C VAL A 35 -1.04 -12.98 -3.85
N ARG A 36 -0.89 -12.67 -5.13
CA ARG A 36 -0.79 -13.67 -6.20
C ARG A 36 0.58 -13.68 -6.85
N GLU A 37 1.26 -12.55 -6.88
CA GLU A 37 2.56 -12.42 -7.53
C GLU A 37 3.44 -11.42 -6.76
N GLN A 38 4.75 -11.63 -6.78
CA GLN A 38 5.72 -10.66 -6.29
C GLN A 38 6.59 -10.19 -7.45
N THR A 39 6.62 -8.89 -7.70
CA THR A 39 7.35 -8.28 -8.82
C THR A 39 8.09 -7.05 -8.35
N MET A 40 9.11 -6.62 -9.08
CA MET A 40 9.74 -5.34 -8.83
C MET A 40 8.81 -4.21 -9.27
N ASP A 41 8.56 -3.26 -8.37
CA ASP A 41 7.85 -2.03 -8.67
C ASP A 41 8.79 -1.09 -9.42
N GLU A 42 8.45 -0.72 -10.66
CA GLU A 42 9.31 0.12 -11.51
C GLU A 42 9.41 1.57 -11.02
N THR A 43 8.45 2.04 -10.22
CA THR A 43 8.42 3.42 -9.71
C THR A 43 9.37 3.57 -8.53
N TYR A 44 9.37 2.58 -7.63
CA TYR A 44 10.14 2.62 -6.38
C TYR A 44 11.36 1.71 -6.40
N ASN A 45 11.53 0.89 -7.43
CA ASN A 45 12.61 -0.08 -7.61
C ASN A 45 12.78 -1.04 -6.41
N VAL A 46 11.65 -1.46 -5.83
CA VAL A 46 11.58 -2.38 -4.69
C VAL A 46 10.69 -3.57 -5.01
N LEU A 47 10.84 -4.68 -4.28
CA LEU A 47 9.90 -5.79 -4.40
C LEU A 47 8.52 -5.36 -3.91
N ALA A 48 7.50 -5.76 -4.65
CA ALA A 48 6.11 -5.50 -4.33
C ALA A 48 5.25 -6.74 -4.54
N ASP A 49 4.48 -7.09 -3.53
CA ASP A 49 3.43 -8.08 -3.66
C ASP A 49 2.24 -7.46 -4.36
N LYS A 50 1.81 -8.08 -5.46
CA LYS A 50 0.63 -7.70 -6.24
C LYS A 50 -0.50 -8.70 -6.03
N GLY A 51 -1.71 -8.17 -5.98
CA GLY A 51 -2.94 -8.93 -6.11
C GLY A 51 -3.69 -8.55 -7.37
N MET A 52 -4.70 -9.34 -7.67
CA MET A 52 -5.56 -9.12 -8.82
C MET A 52 -6.93 -8.62 -8.34
N ILE A 53 -7.29 -7.40 -8.73
CA ILE A 53 -8.67 -6.90 -8.65
C ILE A 53 -9.37 -7.17 -9.98
N HIS A 54 -10.69 -7.33 -9.97
CA HIS A 54 -11.48 -7.41 -11.19
C HIS A 54 -12.35 -6.17 -11.31
N ASP A 55 -12.34 -5.54 -12.48
CA ASP A 55 -13.23 -4.44 -12.82
C ASP A 55 -14.66 -4.94 -13.12
N MET A 56 -15.59 -4.02 -13.41
CA MET A 56 -17.00 -4.35 -13.69
C MET A 56 -17.17 -5.33 -14.86
N ASP A 57 -16.25 -5.30 -15.83
CA ASP A 57 -16.19 -6.22 -16.97
C ASP A 57 -15.53 -7.57 -16.65
N GLY A 58 -15.10 -7.79 -15.40
CA GLY A 58 -14.39 -9.00 -14.98
C GLY A 58 -12.91 -9.05 -15.39
N ILE A 59 -12.37 -7.96 -15.93
CA ILE A 59 -10.96 -7.87 -16.34
C ILE A 59 -10.08 -7.76 -15.10
N GLY A 60 -9.06 -8.63 -15.01
CA GLY A 60 -8.11 -8.66 -13.90
C GLY A 60 -7.03 -7.58 -14.03
N HIS A 61 -6.99 -6.65 -13.09
CA HIS A 61 -5.93 -5.66 -12.95
C HIS A 61 -4.99 -6.01 -11.79
N TRP A 62 -3.70 -6.05 -12.09
CA TRP A 62 -2.66 -6.26 -11.09
C TRP A 62 -2.41 -4.96 -10.33
N VAL A 63 -2.61 -5.00 -9.02
CA VAL A 63 -2.40 -3.87 -8.12
C VAL A 63 -1.42 -4.26 -7.02
N PRO A 64 -0.44 -3.39 -6.70
CA PRO A 64 0.44 -3.63 -5.57
C PRO A 64 -0.35 -3.50 -4.25
N ILE A 65 -0.02 -4.39 -3.31
CA ILE A 65 -0.61 -4.51 -1.97
C ILE A 65 0.44 -4.18 -0.92
N ARG A 66 1.66 -4.69 -1.10
CA ARG A 66 2.77 -4.48 -0.17
C ARG A 66 4.03 -4.16 -0.92
N TRP A 67 4.86 -3.32 -0.36
CA TRP A 67 6.20 -2.99 -0.84
C TRP A 67 7.22 -3.28 0.24
N TYR A 68 8.37 -3.75 -0.20
CA TYR A 68 9.45 -4.26 0.62
C TYR A 68 10.68 -3.37 0.47
N TYR A 69 10.86 -2.45 1.40
CA TYR A 69 11.95 -1.50 1.39
C TYR A 69 13.14 -2.00 2.20
N PRO A 70 14.38 -1.82 1.73
CA PRO A 70 15.54 -2.05 2.58
C PRO A 70 15.49 -1.09 3.79
N LYS A 71 15.96 -1.51 4.98
CA LYS A 71 15.92 -0.65 6.18
C LYS A 71 16.65 0.69 6.02
N LYS A 72 17.65 0.76 5.14
CA LYS A 72 18.38 1.99 4.81
C LYS A 72 17.51 3.02 4.06
N ASP A 73 16.46 2.57 3.39
CA ASP A 73 15.56 3.39 2.56
C ASP A 73 14.28 3.76 3.34
N TYR A 74 14.40 3.91 4.67
CA TYR A 74 13.28 4.26 5.55
C TYR A 74 12.58 5.55 5.12
N ASP A 75 13.36 6.58 4.77
CA ASP A 75 12.83 7.87 4.33
C ASP A 75 11.99 7.74 3.04
N THR A 76 12.45 6.92 2.09
CA THR A 76 11.70 6.62 0.86
C THR A 76 10.42 5.84 1.13
N ALA A 77 10.45 4.86 2.05
CA ALA A 77 9.27 4.13 2.46
C ALA A 77 8.22 5.04 3.11
N VAL A 78 8.68 6.01 3.91
CA VAL A 78 7.84 7.02 4.54
C VAL A 78 7.25 8.00 3.52
N ASP A 79 8.05 8.52 2.59
CA ASP A 79 7.57 9.39 1.49
C ASP A 79 6.50 8.70 0.64
N HIS A 80 6.72 7.43 0.27
CA HIS A 80 5.70 6.66 -0.44
C HIS A 80 4.41 6.52 0.38
N ALA A 81 4.54 6.19 1.67
CA ALA A 81 3.39 6.06 2.55
C ALA A 81 2.57 7.37 2.66
N GLU A 82 3.25 8.51 2.74
CA GLU A 82 2.59 9.82 2.82
C GLU A 82 1.96 10.23 1.49
N LYS A 83 2.60 9.93 0.35
CA LYS A 83 1.98 10.10 -0.98
C LYS A 83 0.72 9.26 -1.14
N MET A 84 0.74 8.02 -0.63
CA MET A 84 -0.41 7.13 -0.63
C MET A 84 -1.56 7.71 0.21
N GLU A 85 -1.27 8.13 1.44
CA GLU A 85 -2.26 8.76 2.32
C GLU A 85 -2.90 9.98 1.65
N LYS A 86 -2.07 10.88 1.10
CA LYS A 86 -2.54 12.10 0.45
C LYS A 86 -3.42 11.77 -0.75
N LYS A 87 -2.97 10.87 -1.63
CA LYS A 87 -3.72 10.44 -2.81
C LYS A 87 -5.10 9.89 -2.45
N TYR A 88 -5.18 8.98 -1.48
CA TYR A 88 -6.46 8.38 -1.07
C TYR A 88 -7.35 9.35 -0.29
N THR A 89 -6.75 10.29 0.46
CA THR A 89 -7.49 11.38 1.12
C THR A 89 -8.13 12.29 0.08
N GLU A 90 -7.36 12.76 -0.91
CA GLU A 90 -7.86 13.60 -2.02
C GLU A 90 -8.97 12.87 -2.81
N LEU A 91 -8.80 11.58 -3.10
CA LEU A 91 -9.82 10.74 -3.72
C LEU A 91 -11.11 10.67 -2.90
N ARG A 92 -11.00 10.60 -1.57
CA ARG A 92 -12.15 10.58 -0.67
C ARG A 92 -12.85 11.93 -0.64
N GLU A 93 -12.11 13.03 -0.62
CA GLU A 93 -12.67 14.39 -0.64
C GLU A 93 -13.36 14.71 -1.98
N LEU A 94 -12.80 14.25 -3.10
CA LEU A 94 -13.42 14.43 -4.42
C LEU A 94 -14.69 13.60 -4.62
N THR A 95 -14.79 12.42 -3.99
CA THR A 95 -15.94 11.50 -4.14
C THR A 95 -17.04 11.73 -3.10
N CYS A 96 -16.73 12.45 -2.02
CA CYS A 96 -17.70 12.98 -1.08
C CYS A 96 -17.56 14.50 -1.05
N PRO A 97 -18.13 15.24 -2.02
CA PRO A 97 -18.28 16.68 -1.85
C PRO A 97 -19.04 16.89 -0.55
N ASP A 98 -18.48 17.73 0.29
CA ASP A 98 -19.05 18.18 1.56
C ASP A 98 -20.52 18.58 1.31
N ASP A 99 -21.46 17.70 1.71
CA ASP A 99 -22.88 18.03 1.87
C ASP A 99 -22.97 18.84 3.17
N SER A 100 -22.33 20.01 3.17
CA SER A 100 -22.60 21.04 4.17
C SER A 100 -23.84 21.79 3.70
N ASP A 101 -24.96 21.39 4.31
CA ASP A 101 -26.22 22.11 4.51
C ASP A 101 -26.17 23.64 4.28
#